data_AF-A0AA97EUH7-F1
#
_entry.id   AF-A0AA97EUH7-F1
#
_cell.length_a   1.000
_cell.length_b   1.000
_cell.length_c   1.000
_cell.angle_alpha   90.00
_cell.angle_beta   90.00
_cell.angle_gamma   90.00
#
_symmetry.space_group_name_H-M   'P 1'
#
loop_
_entity.id
_entity.type
_entity.pdbx_description
1 polymer ?
#
loop_
_entity_poly.entity_id
_entity_poly.type
_entity_poly.pdbx_seq_one_letter_code
_entity_poly.pdbx_strand_id
1 'polypeptide(L)'
;MNKILIGTSLIVFTLLSSCTSSPANNTLTKPIIGMANPASIYCEQIGGSSITKQDISGNEVGYCKRSDGTIIDEWQLYRSAHQENQKNLIISYDVPKKQNVLKVIEAQKIQIIYALKNINIIVVSIPQSATQESTKQLKKIDGVLDVQEDSKMELH
;
A
#
# COMPACT_ATOMS: atom_id res chain seq x y z
N MET A 1 9.95 86.24 49.86
CA MET A 1 9.56 86.88 48.59
C MET A 1 8.72 85.89 47.79
N ASN A 2 7.45 86.22 47.56
CA ASN A 2 6.54 85.51 46.66
C ASN A 2 7.17 85.30 45.28
N LYS A 3 6.90 84.15 44.62
CA LYS A 3 6.32 84.11 43.27
C LYS A 3 5.45 82.85 43.11
N ILE A 4 4.37 83.05 42.38
CA ILE A 4 3.23 82.18 42.12
C ILE A 4 3.22 81.87 40.60
N LEU A 5 2.58 80.75 40.23
CA LEU A 5 1.80 80.49 39.00
C LEU A 5 2.47 80.07 37.67
N ILE A 6 1.88 78.98 37.12
CA ILE A 6 1.49 78.67 35.72
C ILE A 6 2.62 78.53 34.68
N GLY A 7 2.68 77.51 33.83
CA GLY A 7 1.77 76.41 33.57
C GLY A 7 1.99 75.80 32.18
N THR A 8 1.24 74.72 31.95
CA THR A 8 0.76 74.15 30.67
C THR A 8 1.73 73.48 29.69
N SER A 9 1.19 72.39 29.11
CA SER A 9 1.62 71.64 27.91
C SER A 9 2.68 70.56 28.16
N LEU A 10 2.52 69.29 27.77
CA LEU A 10 1.51 68.55 27.01
C LEU A 10 1.95 67.06 27.14
N ILE A 11 1.01 66.11 27.30
CA ILE A 11 0.86 64.88 26.50
C ILE A 11 2.15 64.08 26.18
N VAL A 12 2.31 62.77 26.36
CA VAL A 12 1.42 61.63 26.63
C VAL A 12 2.35 60.44 26.86
N PHE A 13 1.95 59.53 27.73
CA PHE A 13 2.51 58.18 27.84
C PHE A 13 2.32 57.43 26.51
N THR A 14 3.40 57.05 25.83
CA THR A 14 3.35 55.88 24.93
C THR A 14 4.56 54.98 25.20
N LEU A 15 4.21 53.84 25.79
CA LEU A 15 5.07 52.70 26.04
C LEU A 15 5.28 51.92 24.73
N LEU A 16 6.54 51.56 24.48
CA LEU A 16 7.04 50.42 23.69
C LEU A 16 6.52 50.23 22.25
N SER A 17 7.34 50.63 21.29
CA SER A 17 7.31 50.08 19.93
C SER A 17 8.51 49.14 19.72
N SER A 18 8.23 47.83 19.78
CA SER A 18 9.08 46.79 19.18
C SER A 18 8.23 45.55 18.96
N CYS A 19 7.46 45.56 17.87
CA CYS A 19 7.09 44.32 17.21
C CYS A 19 8.12 44.10 16.10
N THR A 20 9.16 43.32 16.41
CA THR A 20 9.97 42.69 15.39
C THR A 20 9.07 41.70 14.65
N SER A 21 8.76 41.99 13.40
CA SER A 21 8.18 41.01 12.49
C SER A 21 9.28 40.01 12.15
N SER A 22 9.35 38.91 12.92
CA SER A 22 10.04 37.72 12.43
C SER A 22 9.38 37.31 11.11
N PRO A 23 10.14 37.09 10.03
CA PRO A 23 9.58 36.40 8.88
C PRO A 23 9.13 35.04 9.40
N ALA A 24 7.83 34.84 9.43
CA ALA A 24 7.25 33.52 9.56
C ALA A 24 7.74 32.72 8.35
N ASN A 25 8.86 32.02 8.54
CA ASN A 25 9.20 30.89 7.70
C ASN A 25 8.08 29.89 7.91
N ASN A 26 7.03 30.02 7.10
CA ASN A 26 6.13 28.94 6.77
C ASN A 26 7.00 27.88 6.08
N THR A 27 7.77 27.13 6.87
CA THR A 27 8.07 25.76 6.53
C THR A 27 6.73 25.06 6.59
N LEU A 28 6.00 25.16 5.48
CA LEU A 28 5.02 24.17 5.08
C LEU A 28 5.72 22.85 5.35
N THR A 29 5.33 22.19 6.43
CA THR A 29 5.61 20.79 6.64
C THR A 29 5.05 20.12 5.41
N LYS A 30 5.94 19.86 4.43
CA LYS A 30 5.62 19.11 3.23
C LYS A 30 4.88 17.89 3.75
N PRO A 31 3.59 17.69 3.41
CA PRO A 31 2.89 16.50 3.84
C PRO A 31 3.79 15.35 3.42
N ILE A 32 4.03 14.41 4.34
CA ILE A 32 4.74 13.19 4.00
C ILE A 32 3.86 12.53 2.93
N ILE A 33 4.22 12.78 1.68
CA ILE A 33 3.56 12.20 0.51
C ILE A 33 3.65 10.70 0.75
N GLY A 34 2.51 10.03 0.63
CA GLY A 34 2.36 8.60 0.94
C GLY A 34 3.42 7.74 0.25
N MET A 35 3.53 6.49 0.71
CA MET A 35 4.42 5.50 0.12
C MET A 35 4.46 5.62 -1.41
N ALA A 36 5.67 5.62 -1.99
CA ALA A 36 5.83 5.75 -3.44
C ALA A 36 4.97 4.70 -4.16
N ASN A 37 4.34 5.10 -5.26
CA ASN A 37 3.52 4.19 -6.06
C ASN A 37 4.40 3.03 -6.55
N PRO A 38 4.11 1.76 -6.18
CA PRO A 38 4.91 0.61 -6.59
C PRO A 38 5.06 0.49 -8.12
N ALA A 39 4.03 0.89 -8.86
CA ALA A 39 4.04 0.85 -10.32
C ALA A 39 5.04 1.87 -10.90
N SER A 40 5.08 3.07 -10.35
CA SER A 40 6.03 4.13 -10.74
C SER A 40 7.46 3.76 -10.36
N ILE A 41 7.67 3.18 -9.17
CA ILE A 41 8.98 2.65 -8.75
C ILE A 41 9.46 1.56 -9.70
N TYR A 42 8.59 0.62 -10.07
CA TYR A 42 8.96 -0.43 -11.01
C TYR A 42 9.31 0.12 -12.40
N CYS A 43 8.60 1.14 -12.88
CA CYS A 43 8.94 1.82 -14.13
C CYS A 43 10.38 2.35 -14.10
N GLU A 44 10.77 3.03 -13.02
CA GLU A 44 12.13 3.56 -12.84
C GLU A 44 13.16 2.44 -12.72
N GLN A 45 12.84 1.36 -11.99
CA GLN A 45 13.71 0.18 -11.82
C GLN A 45 14.07 -0.50 -13.15
N ILE A 46 13.13 -0.55 -14.10
CA ILE A 46 13.40 -1.11 -15.43
C ILE A 46 14.01 -0.09 -16.42
N GLY A 47 14.45 1.08 -15.92
CA GLY A 47 15.10 2.12 -16.71
C GLY A 47 14.14 3.03 -17.49
N GLY A 48 12.86 3.04 -17.14
CA GLY A 48 11.87 3.96 -17.66
C GLY A 48 11.80 5.26 -16.85
N SER A 49 10.90 6.16 -17.26
CA SER A 49 10.54 7.37 -16.52
C SER A 49 9.03 7.40 -16.28
N SER A 50 8.65 7.57 -15.02
CA SER A 50 7.25 7.76 -14.61
C SER A 50 6.76 9.14 -15.05
N ILE A 51 5.63 9.19 -15.76
CA ILE A 51 4.97 10.43 -16.17
C ILE A 51 3.47 10.37 -15.90
N THR A 52 2.90 11.45 -15.38
CA THR A 52 1.46 11.59 -15.20
C THR A 52 0.84 12.31 -16.39
N LYS A 53 -0.30 11.82 -16.89
CA LYS A 53 -1.13 12.49 -17.91
C LYS A 53 -2.58 12.50 -17.46
N GLN A 54 -3.34 13.49 -17.91
CA GLN A 54 -4.79 13.51 -17.72
C GLN A 54 -5.48 12.71 -18.82
N ASP A 55 -6.47 11.88 -18.47
CA ASP A 55 -7.37 11.26 -19.42
C ASP A 55 -8.45 12.25 -19.93
N ILE A 56 -9.34 11.78 -20.81
CA ILE A 56 -10.43 12.62 -21.36
C ILE A 56 -11.42 13.12 -20.31
N SER A 57 -11.44 12.50 -19.13
CA SER A 57 -12.29 12.86 -18.00
C SER A 57 -11.56 13.74 -16.97
N GLY A 58 -10.28 14.07 -17.23
CA GLY A 58 -9.43 14.85 -16.34
C GLY A 58 -8.78 14.03 -15.21
N ASN A 59 -8.88 12.70 -15.22
CA ASN A 59 -8.24 11.86 -14.21
C ASN A 59 -6.73 11.78 -14.47
N GLU A 60 -5.93 11.87 -13.41
CA GLU A 60 -4.49 11.62 -13.49
C GLU A 60 -4.20 10.12 -13.64
N VAL A 61 -3.48 9.76 -14.70
CA VAL A 61 -3.05 8.40 -15.01
C VAL A 61 -1.52 8.37 -15.13
N GLY A 62 -0.90 7.42 -14.46
CA GLY A 62 0.55 7.18 -14.51
C GLY A 62 0.94 6.32 -15.71
N TYR A 63 1.92 6.77 -16.48
CA TYR A 63 2.51 6.05 -17.60
C TYR A 63 4.01 5.89 -17.43
N CYS A 64 4.52 4.73 -17.84
CA CYS A 64 5.94 4.47 -17.95
C CYS A 64 6.43 4.80 -19.36
N LYS A 65 7.32 5.78 -19.50
CA LYS A 65 8.03 6.08 -20.74
C LYS A 65 9.35 5.31 -20.76
N ARG A 66 9.47 4.32 -21.64
CA ARG A 66 10.71 3.55 -21.84
C ARG A 66 11.76 4.34 -22.63
N SER A 67 13.01 3.91 -22.54
CA SER A 67 14.13 4.48 -23.30
C SER A 67 13.97 4.34 -24.82
N ASP A 68 13.26 3.30 -25.27
CA ASP A 68 12.86 3.09 -26.67
C ASP A 68 11.71 4.02 -27.14
N GLY A 69 11.18 4.87 -26.25
CA GLY A 69 10.09 5.80 -26.52
C GLY A 69 8.68 5.23 -26.30
N THR A 70 8.55 3.93 -26.03
CA THR A 70 7.27 3.28 -25.73
C THR A 70 6.64 3.87 -24.47
N ILE A 71 5.33 4.10 -24.51
CA ILE A 71 4.55 4.58 -23.37
C ILE A 71 3.53 3.51 -23.02
N ILE A 72 3.57 3.00 -21.79
CA ILE A 72 2.66 1.97 -21.27
C ILE A 72 2.07 2.42 -19.93
N ASP A 73 0.82 2.07 -19.65
CA ASP A 73 0.21 2.30 -18.33
C ASP A 73 1.06 1.61 -17.23
N GLU A 74 1.42 2.35 -16.18
CA GLU A 74 2.33 1.83 -15.15
C GLU A 74 1.74 0.64 -14.41
N TRP A 75 0.43 0.66 -14.15
CA TRP A 75 -0.24 -0.42 -13.43
C TRP A 75 -0.38 -1.68 -14.28
N GLN A 76 -0.63 -1.53 -15.58
CA GLN A 76 -0.63 -2.62 -16.54
C GLN A 76 0.77 -3.25 -16.63
N LEU A 77 1.81 -2.43 -16.77
CA LEU A 77 3.19 -2.87 -16.80
C LEU A 77 3.60 -3.58 -15.49
N TYR A 78 3.26 -2.98 -14.35
CA TYR A 78 3.55 -3.55 -13.05
C TYR A 78 2.88 -4.90 -12.88
N ARG A 79 1.57 -5.01 -13.16
CA ARG A 79 0.83 -6.28 -13.06
C ARG A 79 1.27 -7.33 -14.07
N SER A 80 1.73 -6.96 -15.26
CA SER A 80 2.23 -7.94 -16.24
C SER A 80 3.58 -8.52 -15.80
N ALA A 81 4.44 -7.70 -15.19
CA ALA A 81 5.71 -8.15 -14.63
C ALA A 81 5.55 -8.88 -13.29
N HIS A 82 4.50 -8.54 -12.54
CA HIS A 82 4.14 -9.14 -11.25
C HIS A 82 2.85 -9.97 -11.38
N GLN A 83 2.62 -10.61 -12.54
CA GLN A 83 1.53 -11.58 -12.66
C GLN A 83 1.67 -12.56 -11.50
N GLU A 84 0.54 -12.93 -10.90
CA GLU A 84 0.46 -13.68 -9.65
C GLU A 84 1.37 -14.91 -9.69
N ASN A 85 2.64 -14.73 -9.31
CA ASN A 85 3.63 -15.80 -9.14
C ASN A 85 3.24 -16.74 -8.00
N GLN A 86 2.05 -16.55 -7.46
CA GLN A 86 1.43 -17.34 -6.44
C GLN A 86 0.02 -17.74 -6.87
N LYS A 87 -0.39 -18.92 -6.45
CA LYS A 87 -1.73 -19.46 -6.62
C LYS A 87 -2.32 -19.73 -5.25
N ASN A 88 -3.60 -19.42 -5.12
CA ASN A 88 -4.35 -19.73 -3.92
C ASN A 88 -4.89 -21.16 -4.05
N LEU A 89 -4.71 -21.96 -3.01
CA LEU A 89 -5.36 -23.26 -2.88
C LEU A 89 -6.39 -23.23 -1.77
N ILE A 90 -7.56 -23.80 -2.05
CA ILE A 90 -8.66 -24.02 -1.12
C ILE A 90 -8.50 -25.44 -0.57
N ILE A 91 -8.28 -25.57 0.74
CA ILE A 91 -8.10 -26.84 1.43
C ILE A 91 -9.31 -27.08 2.32
N SER A 92 -10.08 -28.10 1.99
CA SER A 92 -11.17 -28.61 2.83
C SER A 92 -10.60 -29.63 3.82
N TYR A 93 -10.94 -29.54 5.10
CA TYR A 93 -10.37 -30.41 6.14
C TYR A 93 -11.43 -31.07 7.03
N ASP A 94 -11.04 -32.18 7.65
CA ASP A 94 -11.82 -32.90 8.65
C ASP A 94 -11.70 -32.22 10.03
N VAL A 95 -12.84 -31.91 10.66
CA VAL A 95 -12.90 -31.09 11.89
C VAL A 95 -12.02 -31.61 13.03
N PRO A 96 -12.07 -32.91 13.39
CA PRO A 96 -11.26 -33.45 14.48
C PRO A 96 -9.76 -33.37 14.19
N LYS A 97 -9.37 -33.34 12.91
CA LYS A 97 -7.96 -33.35 12.46
C LYS A 97 -7.42 -31.96 12.12
N LYS A 98 -8.21 -30.90 12.30
CA LYS A 98 -7.83 -29.51 12.01
C LYS A 98 -6.44 -29.12 12.51
N GLN A 99 -6.12 -29.44 13.77
CA GLN A 99 -4.85 -29.05 14.38
C GLN A 99 -3.66 -29.74 13.73
N ASN A 100 -3.82 -30.99 13.28
CA ASN A 100 -2.81 -31.69 12.51
C ASN A 100 -2.57 -31.00 11.16
N VAL A 101 -3.65 -30.67 10.45
CA VAL A 101 -3.58 -29.99 9.14
C VAL A 101 -2.86 -28.65 9.25
N LEU A 102 -3.23 -27.80 10.23
CA LEU A 102 -2.57 -26.51 10.45
C LEU A 102 -1.08 -26.67 10.77
N LYS A 103 -0.74 -27.59 11.68
CA LYS A 103 0.66 -27.85 12.06
C LYS A 103 1.52 -28.27 10.86
N VAL A 104 1.00 -29.11 9.96
CA VAL A 104 1.74 -29.56 8.78
C VAL A 104 1.90 -28.42 7.77
N ILE A 105 0.85 -27.62 7.53
CA ILE A 105 0.93 -26.46 6.63
C ILE A 105 1.95 -25.43 7.13
N GLU A 106 1.92 -25.12 8.43
CA GLU A 106 2.87 -24.21 9.07
C GLU A 106 4.31 -24.74 9.00
N ALA A 107 4.52 -26.05 9.22
CA ALA A 107 5.82 -26.68 9.11
C ALA A 107 6.39 -26.63 7.67
N GLN A 108 5.53 -26.62 6.66
CA GLN A 108 5.91 -26.44 5.25
C GLN A 108 6.18 -24.97 4.88
N LYS A 109 6.03 -24.03 5.82
CA LYS A 109 6.16 -22.58 5.60
C LYS A 109 5.24 -22.05 4.49
N ILE A 110 4.11 -22.73 4.27
CA ILE A 110 3.09 -22.29 3.32
C ILE A 110 2.32 -21.13 3.97
N GLN A 111 2.12 -20.06 3.22
CA GLN A 111 1.39 -18.90 3.72
C GLN A 111 -0.11 -19.21 3.82
N ILE A 112 -0.67 -19.16 5.02
CA ILE A 112 -2.12 -19.20 5.22
C ILE A 112 -2.67 -17.79 5.01
N ILE A 113 -3.61 -17.63 4.08
CA ILE A 113 -4.27 -16.33 3.81
C ILE A 113 -5.41 -16.13 4.81
N TYR A 114 -6.32 -17.09 4.90
CA TYR A 114 -7.43 -17.08 5.85
C TYR A 114 -8.00 -18.50 6.06
N ALA A 115 -8.81 -18.67 7.11
CA ALA A 115 -9.52 -19.91 7.39
C ALA A 115 -10.99 -19.66 7.74
N LEU A 116 -11.89 -20.35 7.03
CA LEU A 116 -13.34 -20.27 7.21
C LEU A 116 -13.81 -21.45 8.07
N LYS A 117 -13.89 -21.21 9.39
CA LYS A 117 -14.17 -22.26 10.39
C LYS A 117 -15.55 -22.90 10.24
N ASN A 118 -16.56 -22.17 9.76
CA ASN A 118 -17.93 -22.65 9.66
C ASN A 118 -18.14 -23.65 8.52
N ILE A 119 -17.23 -23.68 7.55
CA ILE A 119 -17.27 -24.56 6.38
C ILE A 119 -16.00 -25.41 6.25
N ASN A 120 -15.13 -25.39 7.26
CA ASN A 120 -13.91 -26.19 7.33
C ASN A 120 -12.95 -26.02 6.14
N ILE A 121 -12.73 -24.76 5.76
CA ILE A 121 -11.81 -24.38 4.68
C ILE A 121 -10.62 -23.60 5.22
N ILE A 122 -9.43 -23.89 4.68
CA ILE A 122 -8.22 -23.07 4.82
C ILE A 122 -7.81 -22.65 3.42
N VAL A 123 -7.54 -21.37 3.22
CA VAL A 123 -6.99 -20.86 1.97
C VAL A 123 -5.51 -20.54 2.18
N VAL A 124 -4.67 -21.10 1.32
CA VAL A 124 -3.22 -20.94 1.35
C VAL A 124 -2.69 -20.34 0.05
N SER A 125 -1.59 -19.60 0.13
CA SER A 125 -0.86 -19.11 -1.03
C SER A 125 0.42 -19.92 -1.23
N ILE A 126 0.65 -20.36 -2.47
CA ILE A 126 1.85 -21.11 -2.88
C ILE A 126 2.43 -20.53 -4.16
N PRO A 127 3.73 -20.69 -4.45
CA PRO A 127 4.29 -20.30 -5.74
C PRO A 127 3.60 -21.02 -6.91
N GLN A 128 3.30 -20.30 -8.00
CA GLN A 128 2.62 -20.85 -9.18
C GLN A 128 3.40 -22.01 -9.81
N SER A 129 4.74 -21.97 -9.76
CA SER A 129 5.60 -23.04 -10.26
C SER A 129 5.47 -24.35 -9.46
N ALA A 130 5.03 -24.28 -8.20
CA ALA A 130 4.90 -25.42 -7.30
C ALA A 130 3.48 -25.99 -7.23
N THR A 131 2.48 -25.40 -7.92
CA THR A 131 1.06 -25.73 -7.77
C THR A 131 0.77 -27.22 -7.81
N GLN A 132 1.21 -27.92 -8.85
CA GLN A 132 0.91 -29.34 -9.02
C GLN A 132 1.51 -30.21 -7.90
N GLU A 133 2.76 -29.94 -7.53
CA GLU A 133 3.44 -30.69 -6.47
C GLU A 133 2.81 -30.40 -5.11
N SER A 134 2.62 -29.13 -4.77
CA SER A 134 1.99 -28.71 -3.52
C SER A 134 0.59 -29.28 -3.37
N THR A 135 -0.26 -29.24 -4.42
CA THR A 135 -1.59 -29.88 -4.38
C THR A 135 -1.48 -31.37 -4.07
N LYS A 136 -0.54 -32.09 -4.70
CA LYS A 136 -0.35 -33.52 -4.49
C LYS A 136 0.17 -33.84 -3.08
N GLN A 137 1.04 -33.00 -2.52
CA GLN A 137 1.56 -33.15 -1.15
C GLN A 137 0.48 -32.84 -0.10
N LEU A 138 -0.25 -31.73 -0.28
CA LEU A 138 -1.32 -31.32 0.63
C LEU A 138 -2.46 -32.35 0.69
N LYS A 139 -2.82 -32.96 -0.44
CA LYS A 139 -3.83 -34.05 -0.49
C LYS A 139 -3.46 -35.29 0.31
N LYS A 140 -2.18 -35.49 0.65
CA LYS A 140 -1.72 -36.64 1.45
C LYS A 140 -1.74 -36.38 2.95
N ILE A 141 -2.00 -35.14 3.38
CA ILE A 141 -2.01 -34.79 4.79
C ILE A 141 -3.20 -35.45 5.46
N ASP A 142 -2.95 -36.17 6.55
CA ASP A 142 -4.03 -36.78 7.33
C ASP A 142 -4.98 -35.71 7.88
N GLY A 143 -6.24 -35.77 7.44
CA GLY A 143 -7.27 -34.77 7.76
C GLY A 143 -7.57 -33.76 6.66
N VAL A 144 -6.87 -33.79 5.53
CA VAL A 144 -7.29 -33.06 4.33
C VAL A 144 -8.32 -33.90 3.56
N LEU A 145 -9.46 -33.29 3.24
CA LEU A 145 -10.54 -33.90 2.47
C LEU A 145 -10.40 -33.60 0.98
N ASP A 146 -10.06 -32.35 0.64
CA ASP A 146 -9.84 -31.95 -0.75
C ASP A 146 -8.93 -30.72 -0.83
N VAL A 147 -8.30 -30.53 -1.99
CA VAL A 147 -7.48 -29.38 -2.34
C VAL A 147 -7.81 -28.94 -3.77
N GLN A 148 -8.29 -27.71 -3.92
CA GLN A 148 -8.67 -27.10 -5.19
C GLN A 148 -7.90 -25.81 -5.42
N GLU A 149 -7.63 -25.45 -6.67
CA GLU A 149 -7.12 -24.12 -7.01
C GLU A 149 -8.26 -23.11 -6.98
N ASP A 150 -8.05 -21.99 -6.28
CA ASP A 150 -8.97 -20.87 -6.32
C ASP A 150 -8.99 -20.28 -7.73
N SER A 151 -10.12 -20.45 -8.41
CA SER A 151 -10.29 -20.02 -9.79
C SER A 151 -11.35 -18.94 -9.84
N LYS A 152 -11.05 -17.84 -10.54
CA LYS A 152 -12.06 -16.80 -10.79
C LYS A 152 -13.19 -17.39 -11.62
N MET A 153 -14.39 -17.31 -11.08
CA MET A 153 -15.62 -17.59 -11.81
C MET A 153 -16.06 -16.29 -12.48
N GLU A 154 -16.15 -16.29 -13.82
CA GLU A 154 -16.81 -15.21 -14.56
C GLU A 154 -18.33 -15.40 -14.46
N LEU A 155 -19.03 -14.42 -13.90
CA LEU A 155 -20.48 -14.42 -13.88
C LEU A 155 -20.97 -13.92 -15.24
N HIS A 156 -21.58 -14.81 -16.02
CA HIS A 156 -22.24 -14.47 -17.29
C HIS A 156 -23.70 -14.08 -17.07
#